data_AF-A0A3D8S6G1-F1
#
_entry.id   AF-A0A3D8S6G1-F1
#
_cell.length_a   1.000
_cell.length_b   1.000
_cell.length_c   1.000
_cell.angle_alpha   90.00
_cell.angle_beta   90.00
_cell.angle_gamma   90.00
#
_symmetry.space_group_name_H-M   'P 1'
#
loop_
_entity.id
_entity.type
_entity.pdbx_description
1 polymer ?
#
loop_
_entity_poly.entity_id
_entity_poly.type
_entity_poly.pdbx_seq_one_letter_code
_entity_poly.pdbx_strand_id
1 'polypeptide(L)'
;MIKGFTMQPQQSGYEKIQPVEDAPPKHSEPSTTLLKSCLSIVLTAIVSVTLTVLILTSTSHLPNDQKPGEFSSVDRTCGSTLDEAIANGCIFDMMASRWEAPECFDEELLAAVLETGPWTWYSDSSRTIPIDRQEVAKGLFPNSSEPLYTDGHYHVGHCSYMWMKQHRALQRGGALEEDLWSFRHTAHCANMIRKVGWDGLELGRTTAGFSVCRTPDVWRRYDKEAEVV
;
A
#
# COMPACT_ATOMS: atom_id res chain seq x y z
N MET A 1 89.88 5.43 94.26
CA MET A 1 89.88 4.27 93.33
C MET A 1 90.53 4.75 92.02
N ILE A 2 91.78 4.34 91.76
CA ILE A 2 92.24 3.49 90.63
C ILE A 2 92.08 4.22 89.28
N LYS A 3 93.11 4.97 88.82
CA LYS A 3 94.28 4.59 87.98
C LYS A 3 93.94 4.35 86.50
N GLY A 4 94.66 5.05 85.62
CA GLY A 4 94.51 5.01 84.16
C GLY A 4 95.30 3.90 83.46
N PHE A 5 95.31 3.93 82.12
CA PHE A 5 96.21 3.26 81.14
C PHE A 5 95.62 3.55 79.72
N THR A 6 96.29 4.33 78.86
CA THR A 6 97.15 3.96 77.68
C THR A 6 96.47 3.40 76.42
N MET A 7 97.02 3.85 75.29
CA MET A 7 96.64 3.67 73.88
C MET A 7 96.93 2.28 73.25
N GLN A 8 96.21 2.03 72.13
CA GLN A 8 96.45 1.16 70.95
C GLN A 8 96.21 -0.36 71.09
N PRO A 9 95.86 -1.10 70.00
CA PRO A 9 96.06 -0.79 68.57
C PRO A 9 94.83 -0.99 67.64
N GLN A 10 95.04 -0.55 66.40
CA GLN A 10 94.19 -0.64 65.21
C GLN A 10 94.00 -2.10 64.76
N GLN A 11 92.75 -2.54 64.56
CA GLN A 11 92.43 -3.80 63.88
C GLN A 11 91.74 -3.52 62.55
N SER A 12 92.39 -4.00 61.48
CA SER A 12 91.91 -4.06 60.10
C SER A 12 90.68 -4.96 60.02
N GLY A 13 89.51 -4.37 59.76
CA GLY A 13 88.29 -5.08 59.41
C GLY A 13 88.17 -5.19 57.89
N TYR A 14 88.55 -6.33 57.34
CA TYR A 14 88.26 -6.69 55.96
C TYR A 14 86.77 -7.06 55.86
N GLU A 15 85.96 -6.27 55.15
CA GLU A 15 84.58 -6.63 54.84
C GLU A 15 84.58 -7.61 53.66
N LYS A 16 83.99 -8.78 53.86
CA LYS A 16 83.90 -9.85 52.87
C LYS A 16 82.89 -9.45 51.78
N ILE A 17 83.37 -9.06 50.60
CA ILE A 17 82.51 -8.82 49.43
C ILE A 17 81.82 -10.14 49.08
N GLN A 18 80.51 -10.23 49.31
CA GLN A 18 79.66 -11.31 48.78
C GLN A 18 79.56 -11.12 47.26
N PRO A 19 79.71 -12.18 46.44
CA PRO A 19 79.44 -12.09 45.01
C PRO A 19 77.99 -11.68 44.80
N VAL A 20 77.77 -10.61 44.01
CA VAL A 20 76.44 -10.29 43.49
C VAL A 20 76.11 -11.40 42.51
N GLU A 21 75.21 -12.29 42.92
CA GLU A 21 74.57 -13.26 42.03
C GLU A 21 73.64 -12.44 41.13
N ASP A 22 74.06 -12.21 39.88
CA ASP A 22 73.22 -11.56 38.88
C ASP A 22 71.95 -12.39 38.69
N ALA A 23 70.81 -11.83 39.13
CA ALA A 23 69.52 -12.44 38.88
C ALA A 23 69.34 -12.64 37.36
N PRO A 24 68.92 -13.84 36.90
CA PRO A 24 68.76 -14.09 35.48
C PRO A 24 67.75 -13.10 34.88
N PRO A 25 67.98 -12.64 33.64
CA PRO A 25 67.09 -11.69 32.99
C PRO A 25 65.67 -12.26 32.96
N LYS A 26 64.73 -11.50 33.53
CA LYS A 26 63.32 -11.86 33.56
C LYS A 26 62.79 -11.78 32.12
N HIS A 27 62.78 -12.91 31.42
CA HIS A 27 62.17 -13.00 30.10
C HIS A 27 60.68 -12.68 30.24
N SER A 28 60.27 -11.53 29.72
CA SER A 28 58.85 -11.16 29.62
C SER A 28 58.20 -12.08 28.60
N GLU A 29 57.36 -13.00 29.05
CA GLU A 29 56.55 -13.79 28.12
C GLU A 29 55.69 -12.86 27.26
N PRO A 30 55.57 -13.10 25.95
CA PRO A 30 54.74 -12.30 25.08
C PRO A 30 53.29 -12.33 25.59
N SER A 31 52.72 -11.15 25.77
CA SER A 31 51.39 -10.96 26.37
C SER A 31 50.30 -11.62 25.52
N THR A 32 49.89 -12.83 25.91
CA THR A 32 48.85 -13.63 25.25
C THR A 32 47.47 -12.95 25.26
N THR A 33 47.27 -11.97 26.14
CA THR A 33 46.05 -11.16 26.22
C THR A 33 45.96 -10.14 25.09
N LEU A 34 47.09 -9.53 24.70
CA LEU A 34 47.14 -8.63 23.55
C LEU A 34 46.87 -9.37 22.25
N LEU A 35 47.43 -10.57 22.09
CA LEU A 35 47.18 -11.41 20.92
C LEU A 35 45.70 -11.80 20.79
N LYS A 36 45.06 -12.21 21.89
CA LYS A 36 43.63 -12.54 21.92
C LYS A 36 42.74 -11.33 21.63
N SER A 37 43.09 -10.16 22.15
CA SER A 37 42.37 -8.91 21.88
C SER A 37 42.46 -8.53 20.40
N CYS A 38 43.65 -8.61 19.80
CA CYS A 38 43.83 -8.37 18.38
C CYS A 38 43.04 -9.37 17.53
N LEU A 39 43.06 -10.66 17.90
CA LEU A 39 42.32 -11.70 17.19
C LEU A 39 40.81 -11.45 17.24
N SER A 40 40.28 -11.05 18.40
CA SER A 40 38.87 -10.72 18.58
C SER A 40 38.45 -9.51 17.76
N ILE A 41 39.26 -8.44 17.73
CA ILE A 41 38.97 -7.24 16.94
C ILE A 41 38.94 -7.58 15.45
N VAL A 42 39.93 -8.34 14.96
CA VAL A 42 39.99 -8.79 13.57
C VAL A 42 38.79 -9.67 13.24
N LEU A 43 38.41 -10.61 14.11
CA LEU A 43 37.23 -11.47 13.89
C LEU A 43 35.94 -10.64 13.81
N THR A 44 35.76 -9.67 14.73
CA THR A 44 34.58 -8.80 14.73
C THR A 44 34.52 -7.91 13.49
N ALA A 45 35.67 -7.40 13.03
CA ALA A 45 35.75 -6.61 11.80
C ALA A 45 35.39 -7.46 10.57
N ILE A 46 35.91 -8.69 10.49
CA ILE A 46 35.59 -9.61 9.39
C ILE A 46 34.10 -9.93 9.38
N VAL A 47 33.51 -10.29 10.52
CA VAL A 47 32.07 -10.59 10.62
C VAL A 47 31.22 -9.37 10.27
N SER A 48 31.62 -8.18 10.70
CA SER A 48 30.92 -6.94 10.35
C SER A 48 30.98 -6.66 8.86
N VAL A 49 32.14 -6.86 8.22
CA VAL A 49 32.32 -6.63 6.77
C VAL A 49 31.59 -7.69 5.95
N THR A 50 31.61 -8.95 6.36
CA THR A 50 30.85 -10.00 5.65
C THR A 50 29.36 -9.77 5.78
N LEU A 51 28.86 -9.36 6.95
CA LEU A 51 27.45 -9.05 7.15
C LEU A 51 27.00 -7.84 6.33
N THR A 52 27.79 -6.77 6.27
CA THR A 52 27.46 -5.61 5.43
C THR A 52 27.48 -5.95 3.94
N VAL A 53 28.46 -6.74 3.47
CA VAL A 53 28.49 -7.22 2.08
C VAL A 53 27.29 -8.09 1.76
N LEU A 54 26.89 -9.01 2.65
CA LEU A 54 25.71 -9.86 2.46
C LEU A 54 24.40 -9.06 2.43
N ILE A 55 24.27 -8.01 3.26
CA ILE A 55 23.11 -7.11 3.23
C ILE A 55 23.08 -6.35 1.90
N LEU A 56 24.23 -5.80 1.46
CA LEU A 56 24.33 -5.06 0.20
C LEU A 56 24.01 -5.96 -1.01
N THR A 57 24.54 -7.18 -1.06
CA THR A 57 24.26 -8.12 -2.15
C THR A 57 22.81 -8.60 -2.14
N SER A 58 22.22 -8.84 -0.96
CA SER A 58 20.79 -9.20 -0.83
C SER A 58 19.88 -8.07 -1.30
N THR A 59 20.22 -6.80 -1.02
CA THR A 59 19.46 -5.65 -1.53
C THR A 59 19.61 -5.45 -3.03
N SER A 60 20.76 -5.79 -3.62
CA SER A 60 20.98 -5.70 -5.07
C SER A 60 20.29 -6.81 -5.89
N HIS A 61 19.78 -7.85 -5.22
CA HIS A 61 19.00 -8.93 -5.84
C HIS A 61 17.49 -8.80 -5.59
N LEU A 62 17.02 -7.72 -4.95
CA LEU A 62 15.62 -7.36 -5.07
C LEU A 62 15.39 -6.97 -6.54
N PRO A 63 14.46 -7.62 -7.27
CA PRO A 63 14.11 -7.19 -8.62
C PRO A 63 13.57 -5.77 -8.52
N ASN A 64 14.42 -4.78 -8.80
CA ASN A 64 13.99 -3.41 -9.05
C ASN A 64 13.46 -3.33 -10.48
N ASP A 65 12.43 -4.15 -10.76
CA ASP A 65 11.78 -4.25 -12.06
C ASP A 65 10.43 -3.52 -12.08
N GLN A 66 10.31 -2.52 -11.20
CA GLN A 66 9.30 -1.48 -11.33
C GLN A 66 10.01 -0.13 -11.39
N LYS A 67 10.31 0.32 -12.62
CA LYS A 67 10.01 1.73 -12.91
C LYS A 67 8.59 1.98 -12.36
N PRO A 68 8.29 3.13 -11.70
CA PRO A 68 6.90 3.48 -11.42
C PRO A 68 6.15 3.22 -12.72
N GLY A 69 5.25 2.23 -12.70
CA GLY A 69 4.67 1.71 -13.93
C GLY A 69 4.20 2.92 -14.72
N GLU A 70 4.72 3.06 -15.94
CA GLU A 70 4.10 3.94 -16.92
C GLU A 70 2.76 3.25 -17.23
N PHE A 71 1.81 3.37 -16.30
CA PHE A 71 0.44 3.01 -16.52
C PHE A 71 0.03 3.89 -17.68
N SER A 72 -0.20 3.27 -18.83
CA SER A 72 -0.71 3.97 -20.00
C SER A 72 -1.93 4.77 -19.56
N SER A 73 -1.89 6.08 -19.77
CA SER A 73 -3.03 6.94 -19.46
C SER A 73 -4.26 6.42 -20.19
N VAL A 74 -5.36 6.21 -19.47
CA VAL A 74 -6.64 5.83 -20.08
C VAL A 74 -7.46 7.10 -20.29
N ASP A 75 -8.03 7.25 -21.49
CA ASP A 75 -9.03 8.28 -21.82
C ASP A 75 -9.96 7.69 -22.87
N ARG A 76 -11.06 7.10 -22.40
CA ARG A 76 -12.03 6.36 -23.22
C ARG A 76 -13.43 6.90 -22.93
N THR A 77 -14.27 7.01 -23.95
CA THR A 77 -15.65 7.46 -23.82
C THR A 77 -16.59 6.44 -24.43
N CYS A 78 -17.74 6.23 -23.79
CA CYS A 78 -18.84 5.44 -24.35
C CYS A 78 -19.79 6.30 -25.21
N GLY A 79 -19.40 7.53 -25.55
CA GLY A 79 -20.20 8.45 -26.34
C GLY A 79 -21.38 9.00 -25.55
N SER A 80 -22.47 9.25 -26.26
CA SER A 80 -23.70 9.87 -25.77
C SER A 80 -24.96 9.10 -26.18
N THR A 81 -24.79 8.03 -26.97
CA THR A 81 -25.86 7.20 -27.49
C THR A 81 -25.50 5.73 -27.36
N LEU A 82 -26.52 4.86 -27.36
CA LEU A 82 -26.33 3.41 -27.33
C LEU A 82 -25.48 2.91 -28.50
N ASP A 83 -25.72 3.43 -29.71
CA ASP A 83 -24.97 3.03 -30.91
C ASP A 83 -23.48 3.38 -30.78
N GLU A 84 -23.16 4.56 -30.24
CA GLU A 84 -21.78 4.95 -29.94
C GLU A 84 -21.14 4.06 -28.87
N ALA A 85 -21.87 3.74 -27.81
CA ALA A 85 -21.38 2.86 -26.74
C ALA A 85 -21.04 1.47 -27.28
N ILE A 86 -21.93 0.88 -28.09
CA ILE A 86 -21.70 -0.40 -28.76
C ILE A 86 -20.50 -0.30 -29.72
N ALA A 87 -20.45 0.75 -30.54
CA ALA A 87 -19.35 0.97 -31.49
C ALA A 87 -17.98 1.16 -30.80
N ASN A 88 -17.97 1.76 -29.61
CA ASN A 88 -16.77 1.96 -28.80
C ASN A 88 -16.39 0.73 -27.94
N GLY A 89 -17.18 -0.35 -28.01
CA GLY A 89 -16.94 -1.59 -27.29
C GLY A 89 -17.22 -1.50 -25.79
N CYS A 90 -18.10 -0.60 -25.38
CA CYS A 90 -18.48 -0.45 -23.98
C CYS A 90 -19.38 -1.59 -23.50
N ILE A 91 -19.33 -1.85 -22.20
CA ILE A 91 -20.05 -2.90 -21.50
C ILE A 91 -21.03 -2.25 -20.53
N PHE A 92 -22.25 -2.77 -20.42
CA PHE A 92 -23.24 -2.24 -19.50
C PHE A 92 -23.05 -2.78 -18.07
N ASP A 93 -22.74 -1.89 -17.14
CA ASP A 93 -22.68 -2.16 -15.71
C ASP A 93 -24.06 -1.98 -15.08
N MET A 94 -24.74 -3.08 -14.74
CA MET A 94 -26.09 -3.05 -14.15
C MET A 94 -26.15 -2.39 -12.77
N MET A 95 -25.06 -2.46 -12.00
CA MET A 95 -25.04 -1.86 -10.67
C MET A 95 -24.73 -0.37 -10.78
N ALA A 96 -23.81 0.05 -11.65
CA ALA A 96 -23.60 1.48 -11.92
C ALA A 96 -24.72 2.11 -12.77
N SER A 97 -25.49 1.31 -13.50
CA SER A 97 -26.43 1.73 -14.55
C SER A 97 -25.77 2.59 -15.64
N ARG A 98 -24.53 2.22 -16.03
CA ARG A 98 -23.73 2.94 -17.01
C ARG A 98 -23.14 2.00 -18.05
N TRP A 99 -23.03 2.48 -19.29
CA TRP A 99 -22.13 1.91 -20.28
C TRP A 99 -20.70 2.37 -19.99
N GLU A 100 -19.78 1.42 -19.89
CA GLU A 100 -18.41 1.67 -19.46
C GLU A 100 -17.37 1.04 -20.39
N ALA A 101 -16.24 1.73 -20.52
CA ALA A 101 -15.11 1.18 -21.23
C ALA A 101 -14.55 -0.03 -20.45
N PRO A 102 -14.04 -1.07 -21.12
CA PRO A 102 -13.50 -2.27 -20.47
C PRO A 102 -12.46 -1.99 -19.38
N GLU A 103 -11.71 -0.90 -19.49
CA GLU A 103 -10.70 -0.49 -18.51
C GLU A 103 -11.27 -0.03 -17.16
N CYS A 104 -12.53 0.42 -17.13
CA CYS A 104 -13.23 0.85 -15.91
C CYS A 104 -14.30 -0.15 -15.43
N PHE A 105 -14.64 -1.14 -16.26
CA PHE A 105 -15.61 -2.16 -15.93
C PHE A 105 -14.99 -3.25 -15.03
N ASP A 106 -15.68 -3.62 -13.96
CA ASP A 106 -15.22 -4.65 -13.01
C ASP A 106 -16.17 -5.85 -13.00
N GLU A 107 -16.01 -6.70 -14.02
CA GLU A 107 -16.89 -7.86 -14.25
C GLU A 107 -16.99 -8.78 -13.03
N GLU A 108 -15.85 -9.09 -12.40
CA GLU A 108 -15.79 -9.95 -11.23
C GLU A 108 -16.56 -9.37 -10.04
N LEU A 109 -16.42 -8.06 -9.80
CA LEU A 109 -17.12 -7.40 -8.70
C LEU A 109 -18.62 -7.34 -8.99
N LEU A 110 -19.01 -7.01 -10.22
CA LEU A 110 -20.40 -6.99 -10.63
C LEU A 110 -21.04 -8.36 -10.43
N ALA A 111 -20.39 -9.43 -10.91
CA ALA A 111 -20.87 -10.80 -10.74
C ALA A 111 -21.07 -11.14 -9.26
N ALA A 112 -20.06 -10.87 -8.41
CA ALA A 112 -20.13 -11.15 -6.98
C ALA A 112 -21.27 -10.38 -6.29
N VAL A 113 -21.44 -9.09 -6.57
CA VAL A 113 -22.52 -8.28 -5.96
C VAL A 113 -23.89 -8.76 -6.43
N LEU A 114 -24.04 -9.11 -7.70
CA LEU A 114 -25.31 -9.59 -8.24
C LEU A 114 -25.79 -10.92 -7.64
N GLU A 115 -24.91 -11.68 -6.96
CA GLU A 115 -25.27 -12.88 -6.21
C GLU A 115 -25.79 -12.60 -4.79
N THR A 116 -25.54 -11.40 -4.25
CA THR A 116 -25.82 -11.10 -2.83
C THR A 116 -27.26 -10.71 -2.52
N GLY A 117 -28.13 -10.58 -3.52
CA GLY A 117 -29.53 -10.24 -3.26
C GLY A 117 -30.46 -10.54 -4.42
N PRO A 118 -31.78 -10.54 -4.16
CA PRO A 118 -32.72 -10.25 -5.22
C PRO A 118 -32.61 -8.76 -5.57
N TRP A 119 -32.02 -8.46 -6.72
CA TRP A 119 -31.99 -7.10 -7.27
C TRP A 119 -33.19 -6.94 -8.19
N THR A 120 -34.02 -5.92 -7.94
CA THR A 120 -35.25 -5.69 -8.72
C THR A 120 -35.25 -4.31 -9.36
N TRP A 121 -35.56 -4.31 -10.66
CA TRP A 121 -35.76 -3.11 -11.46
C TRP A 121 -37.19 -3.08 -11.96
N TYR A 122 -37.72 -1.88 -12.17
CA TYR A 122 -39.09 -1.64 -12.57
C TYR A 122 -39.16 -0.61 -13.69
N SER A 123 -40.11 -0.78 -14.61
CA SER A 123 -40.34 0.17 -15.70
C SER A 123 -41.25 1.34 -15.28
N ASP A 124 -41.92 1.23 -14.14
CA ASP A 124 -42.87 2.21 -13.63
C ASP A 124 -42.45 2.79 -12.27
N SER A 125 -42.79 4.06 -12.06
CA SER A 125 -42.48 4.77 -10.80
C SER A 125 -43.18 4.18 -9.57
N SER A 126 -44.31 3.49 -9.77
CA SER A 126 -45.02 2.75 -8.72
C SER A 126 -44.38 1.41 -8.36
N ARG A 127 -43.35 0.96 -9.09
CA ARG A 127 -42.61 -0.29 -8.85
C ARG A 127 -43.52 -1.52 -8.85
N THR A 128 -44.41 -1.60 -9.84
CA THR A 128 -45.39 -2.68 -9.99
C THR A 128 -45.09 -3.60 -11.17
N ILE A 129 -44.30 -3.13 -12.13
CA ILE A 129 -43.95 -3.84 -13.36
C ILE A 129 -42.45 -4.18 -13.31
N PRO A 130 -42.08 -5.36 -12.78
CA PRO A 130 -40.69 -5.76 -12.70
C PRO A 130 -40.10 -6.03 -14.08
N ILE A 131 -38.81 -5.76 -14.23
CA ILE A 131 -38.02 -6.04 -15.43
C ILE A 131 -37.10 -7.22 -15.11
N ASP A 132 -37.02 -8.18 -16.03
CA ASP A 132 -36.12 -9.31 -15.89
C ASP A 132 -34.65 -8.87 -15.92
N ARG A 133 -33.82 -9.47 -15.06
CA ARG A 133 -32.39 -9.15 -14.96
C ARG A 133 -31.65 -9.30 -16.29
N GLN A 134 -32.01 -10.26 -17.13
CA GLN A 134 -31.37 -10.44 -18.44
C GLN A 134 -31.72 -9.29 -19.39
N GLU A 135 -32.93 -8.73 -19.30
CA GLU A 135 -33.29 -7.51 -20.03
C GLU A 135 -32.52 -6.31 -19.48
N VAL A 136 -32.31 -6.25 -18.16
CA VAL A 136 -31.48 -5.22 -17.52
C VAL A 136 -30.04 -5.28 -17.99
N ALA A 137 -29.47 -6.48 -18.10
CA ALA A 137 -28.10 -6.71 -18.54
C ALA A 137 -27.83 -6.23 -19.98
N LYS A 138 -28.87 -6.13 -20.83
CA LYS A 138 -28.71 -5.59 -22.19
C LYS A 138 -28.45 -4.08 -22.19
N GLY A 139 -28.76 -3.37 -21.10
CA GLY A 139 -28.67 -1.91 -21.05
C GLY A 139 -29.67 -1.20 -21.98
N LEU A 140 -30.71 -1.93 -22.43
CA LEU A 140 -31.70 -1.51 -23.45
C LEU A 140 -33.05 -1.09 -22.83
N PHE A 141 -33.06 -0.56 -21.61
CA PHE A 141 -34.28 -0.01 -20.98
C PHE A 141 -34.95 1.00 -21.90
N PRO A 142 -36.29 1.10 -21.92
CA PRO A 142 -37.10 1.46 -23.09
C PRO A 142 -36.59 2.72 -23.82
N ASN A 143 -35.58 2.53 -24.67
CA ASN A 143 -34.86 3.52 -25.49
C ASN A 143 -33.80 4.41 -24.81
N SER A 144 -33.01 3.89 -23.85
CA SER A 144 -31.82 4.52 -23.21
C SER A 144 -32.04 5.87 -22.50
N SER A 145 -33.19 6.50 -22.70
CA SER A 145 -33.56 7.83 -22.17
C SER A 145 -34.60 7.73 -21.05
N GLU A 146 -35.29 6.59 -20.94
CA GLU A 146 -36.30 6.38 -19.91
C GLU A 146 -35.66 5.88 -18.60
N PRO A 147 -36.18 6.33 -17.45
CA PRO A 147 -35.66 5.91 -16.16
C PRO A 147 -36.09 4.49 -15.80
N LEU A 148 -35.16 3.75 -15.22
CA LEU A 148 -35.43 2.62 -14.35
C LEU A 148 -35.76 3.08 -12.94
N TYR A 149 -36.68 2.37 -12.32
CA TYR A 149 -36.99 2.52 -10.91
C TYR A 149 -36.49 1.30 -10.16
N THR A 150 -35.95 1.51 -8.97
CA THR A 150 -35.39 0.45 -8.13
C THR A 150 -35.87 0.63 -6.70
N ASP A 151 -35.87 -0.45 -5.93
CA ASP A 151 -36.14 -0.38 -4.51
C ASP A 151 -34.94 0.18 -3.72
N GLY A 152 -35.13 0.39 -2.43
CA GLY A 152 -34.09 0.92 -1.58
C GLY A 152 -32.97 -0.07 -1.26
N HIS A 153 -33.20 -1.39 -1.39
CA HIS A 153 -32.13 -2.38 -1.22
C HIS A 153 -31.14 -2.28 -2.37
N TYR A 154 -31.63 -2.20 -3.61
CA TYR A 154 -30.81 -1.92 -4.77
C TYR A 154 -30.03 -0.61 -4.60
N HIS A 155 -30.67 0.47 -4.14
CA HIS A 155 -30.00 1.77 -4.00
C HIS A 155 -28.80 1.71 -3.02
N VAL A 156 -28.95 1.01 -1.89
CA VAL A 156 -27.83 0.76 -0.95
C VAL A 156 -26.78 -0.17 -1.57
N GLY A 157 -27.22 -1.18 -2.33
CA GLY A 157 -26.35 -2.08 -3.09
C GLY A 157 -25.49 -1.34 -4.11
N HIS A 158 -26.08 -0.43 -4.89
CA HIS A 158 -25.41 0.48 -5.81
C HIS A 158 -24.34 1.30 -5.07
N CYS A 159 -24.71 1.98 -3.98
CA CYS A 159 -23.77 2.80 -3.21
C CYS A 159 -22.58 1.98 -2.69
N SER A 160 -22.85 0.77 -2.19
CA SER A 160 -21.81 -0.14 -1.68
C SER A 160 -20.92 -0.67 -2.82
N TYR A 161 -21.53 -1.01 -3.96
CA TYR A 161 -20.83 -1.45 -5.16
C TYR A 161 -19.88 -0.37 -5.68
N MET A 162 -20.36 0.87 -5.81
CA MET A 162 -19.55 2.00 -6.28
C MET A 162 -18.32 2.22 -5.38
N TRP A 163 -18.48 2.13 -4.06
CA TRP A 163 -17.36 2.19 -3.12
C TRP A 163 -16.34 1.06 -3.29
N MET A 164 -16.80 -0.19 -3.43
CA MET A 164 -15.91 -1.34 -3.66
C MET A 164 -15.17 -1.23 -5.00
N LYS A 165 -15.88 -0.78 -6.04
CA LYS A 165 -15.34 -0.57 -7.38
C LYS A 165 -14.28 0.51 -7.38
N GLN A 166 -14.52 1.63 -6.70
CA GLN A 166 -13.53 2.69 -6.49
C GLN A 166 -12.24 2.15 -5.87
N HIS A 167 -12.36 1.37 -4.79
CA HIS A 167 -11.21 0.76 -4.13
C HIS A 167 -10.43 -0.18 -5.06
N ARG A 168 -11.11 -1.08 -5.76
CA ARG A 168 -10.47 -2.02 -6.70
C ARG A 168 -9.80 -1.30 -7.87
N ALA A 169 -10.40 -0.23 -8.38
CA ALA A 169 -9.78 0.58 -9.41
C ALA A 169 -8.48 1.25 -8.93
N LEU A 170 -8.43 1.76 -7.69
CA LEU A 170 -7.19 2.29 -7.10
C LEU A 170 -6.07 1.23 -7.04
N GLN A 171 -6.42 -0.03 -6.77
CA GLN A 171 -5.45 -1.14 -6.81
C GLN A 171 -4.97 -1.48 -8.24
N ARG A 172 -5.74 -1.11 -9.27
CA ARG A 172 -5.52 -1.44 -10.69
C ARG A 172 -4.92 -0.30 -11.53
N GLY A 173 -4.45 0.77 -10.89
CA GLY A 173 -3.87 1.93 -11.59
C GLY A 173 -4.81 3.13 -11.74
N GLY A 174 -6.02 3.06 -11.18
CA GLY A 174 -6.90 4.21 -10.96
C GLY A 174 -7.73 4.64 -12.16
N ALA A 175 -7.84 3.82 -13.21
CA ALA A 175 -8.82 4.07 -14.27
C ALA A 175 -10.24 3.96 -13.68
N LEU A 176 -10.98 5.06 -13.74
CA LEU A 176 -12.29 5.19 -13.12
C LEU A 176 -13.19 6.08 -13.97
N GLU A 177 -14.49 5.81 -13.91
CA GLU A 177 -15.52 6.62 -14.54
C GLU A 177 -15.82 7.90 -13.75
N GLU A 178 -16.42 8.90 -14.39
CA GLU A 178 -16.56 10.26 -13.85
C GLU A 178 -17.29 10.37 -12.51
N ASP A 179 -18.29 9.54 -12.25
CA ASP A 179 -19.08 9.56 -11.03
C ASP A 179 -18.25 9.08 -9.83
N LEU A 180 -17.38 8.07 -10.01
CA LEU A 180 -16.41 7.60 -9.03
C LEU A 180 -15.23 8.55 -8.80
N TRP A 181 -15.02 9.53 -9.68
CA TRP A 181 -14.11 10.66 -9.41
C TRP A 181 -14.76 11.79 -8.62
N SER A 182 -16.09 11.87 -8.65
CA SER A 182 -16.83 12.92 -7.95
C SER A 182 -16.86 12.67 -6.43
N PHE A 183 -16.21 13.55 -5.66
CA PHE A 183 -16.35 13.51 -4.20
C PHE A 183 -17.80 13.74 -3.75
N ARG A 184 -18.55 14.57 -4.47
CA ARG A 184 -19.99 14.79 -4.21
C ARG A 184 -20.77 13.48 -4.28
N HIS A 185 -20.51 12.65 -5.29
CA HIS A 185 -21.17 11.35 -5.42
C HIS A 185 -20.69 10.38 -4.33
N THR A 186 -19.39 10.34 -4.05
CA THR A 186 -18.82 9.55 -2.94
C THR A 186 -19.49 9.90 -1.60
N ALA A 187 -19.65 11.19 -1.30
CA ALA A 187 -20.29 11.68 -0.08
C ALA A 187 -21.80 11.38 -0.05
N HIS A 188 -22.50 11.40 -1.19
CA HIS A 188 -23.86 10.92 -1.30
C HIS A 188 -23.96 9.44 -0.91
N CYS A 189 -23.17 8.57 -1.56
CA CYS A 189 -23.15 7.14 -1.26
C CYS A 189 -22.82 6.85 0.21
N ALA A 190 -21.83 7.55 0.78
CA ALA A 190 -21.47 7.40 2.19
C ALA A 190 -22.65 7.73 3.12
N ASN A 191 -23.38 8.81 2.83
CA ASN A 191 -24.56 9.20 3.59
C ASN A 191 -25.71 8.22 3.43
N MET A 192 -25.92 7.69 2.22
CA MET A 192 -26.92 6.66 1.96
C MET A 192 -26.68 5.40 2.80
N ILE A 193 -25.44 4.92 2.83
CA ILE A 193 -25.05 3.75 3.63
C ILE A 193 -25.21 4.03 5.13
N ARG A 194 -24.83 5.23 5.60
CA ARG A 194 -24.92 5.60 7.02
C ARG A 194 -26.37 5.65 7.53
N LYS A 195 -27.32 6.04 6.68
CA LYS A 195 -28.73 6.21 7.06
C LYS A 195 -29.54 4.90 7.09
N VAL A 196 -28.96 3.80 6.61
CA VAL A 196 -29.61 2.49 6.65
C VAL A 196 -30.03 2.16 8.08
N GLY A 197 -31.33 1.91 8.28
CA GLY A 197 -31.92 1.60 9.58
C GLY A 197 -32.40 2.79 10.42
N TRP A 198 -32.07 4.03 10.03
CA TRP A 198 -32.53 5.25 10.73
C TRP A 198 -33.71 5.90 10.00
N ASP A 199 -33.56 6.14 8.70
CA ASP A 199 -34.54 6.88 7.87
C ASP A 199 -35.34 5.95 6.94
N GLY A 200 -35.18 4.63 7.07
CA GLY A 200 -35.64 3.67 6.07
C GLY A 200 -34.72 3.61 4.85
N LEU A 201 -35.12 2.87 3.82
CA LEU A 201 -34.35 2.77 2.57
C LEU A 201 -34.93 3.74 1.54
N GLU A 202 -34.11 4.70 1.10
CA GLU A 202 -34.52 5.62 0.03
C GLU A 202 -34.57 4.87 -1.31
N LEU A 203 -35.67 5.03 -2.03
CA LEU A 203 -35.88 4.36 -3.31
C LEU A 203 -34.98 4.95 -4.40
N GLY A 204 -34.58 4.12 -5.36
CA GLY A 204 -33.75 4.54 -6.48
C GLY A 204 -34.56 4.88 -7.74
N ARG A 205 -33.97 5.77 -8.54
CA ARG A 205 -34.34 6.06 -9.94
C ARG A 205 -33.03 6.33 -10.69
N THR A 206 -32.83 5.66 -11.82
CA THR A 206 -31.62 5.82 -12.64
C THR A 206 -31.96 5.76 -14.11
N THR A 207 -31.13 6.35 -14.96
CA THR A 207 -31.19 6.24 -16.43
C THR A 207 -29.90 5.61 -16.90
N ALA A 208 -29.93 4.81 -17.97
CA ALA A 208 -28.71 4.29 -18.57
C ALA A 208 -27.83 5.47 -19.03
N GLY A 209 -26.69 5.65 -18.39
CA GLY A 209 -25.73 6.69 -18.75
C GLY A 209 -24.57 6.14 -19.58
N PHE A 210 -23.80 7.04 -20.18
CA PHE A 210 -22.60 6.72 -20.95
C PHE A 210 -21.41 7.36 -20.26
N SER A 211 -20.45 6.56 -19.81
CA SER A 211 -19.34 7.05 -19.00
C SER A 211 -18.12 7.45 -19.82
N VAL A 212 -17.25 8.21 -19.17
CA VAL A 212 -15.90 8.52 -19.57
C VAL A 212 -14.93 7.88 -18.58
N CYS A 213 -14.16 6.91 -19.06
CA CYS A 213 -13.18 6.17 -18.29
C CYS A 213 -11.80 6.80 -18.41
N ARG A 214 -11.19 7.17 -17.28
CA ARG A 214 -9.92 7.90 -17.25
C ARG A 214 -9.05 7.58 -16.04
N THR A 215 -7.74 7.64 -16.22
CA THR A 215 -6.76 7.53 -15.13
C THR A 215 -6.57 8.86 -14.38
N PRO A 216 -5.99 8.84 -13.16
CA PRO A 216 -5.86 10.03 -12.30
C PRO A 216 -5.10 11.21 -12.92
N ASP A 217 -4.09 10.93 -13.73
CA ASP A 217 -3.31 11.93 -14.46
C ASP A 217 -4.17 12.66 -15.52
N VAL A 218 -5.12 11.97 -16.13
CA VAL A 218 -6.04 12.54 -17.11
C VAL A 218 -7.10 13.39 -16.43
N TRP A 219 -7.72 12.89 -15.36
CA TRP A 219 -8.73 13.64 -14.61
C TRP A 219 -8.22 14.98 -14.10
N ARG A 220 -7.01 15.01 -13.53
CA ARG A 220 -6.37 16.25 -13.06
C ARG A 220 -6.14 17.29 -14.16
N ARG A 221 -6.11 16.90 -15.43
CA ARG A 221 -6.02 17.85 -16.56
C ARG A 221 -7.34 18.55 -16.84
N TYR A 222 -8.46 17.87 -16.59
CA TYR A 222 -9.82 18.38 -16.83
C TYR A 222 -10.39 19.09 -15.59
N ASP A 223 -10.03 18.61 -14.40
CA ASP A 223 -10.51 19.13 -13.14
C ASP A 223 -9.48 20.08 -12.50
N LYS A 224 -9.43 21.31 -13.00
CA LYS A 224 -8.62 22.38 -12.40
C LYS A 224 -9.20 22.91 -11.08
N GLU A 225 -10.37 22.41 -10.65
CA GLU A 225 -11.11 22.91 -9.49
C GLU A 225 -11.24 21.88 -8.34
N ALA A 226 -10.76 20.65 -8.51
CA ALA A 226 -10.73 19.61 -7.46
C ALA A 226 -9.89 19.94 -6.22
N GLU A 227 -9.22 21.10 -6.15
CA GLU A 227 -8.44 21.51 -4.98
C GLU A 227 -9.29 22.04 -3.80
N VAL A 228 -10.63 22.02 -3.87
CA VAL A 228 -11.46 22.56 -2.79
C VAL A 228 -12.61 21.63 -2.41
N VAL A 229 -12.32 20.66 -1.54
CA VAL A 229 -13.27 20.16 -0.53
C VAL A 229 -12.56 19.90 0.78
#